data_AF-A0AAW9IGS2-F1
#
_entry.id   AF-A0AAW9IGS2-F1
#
_cell.length_a   1.000
_cell.length_b   1.000
_cell.length_c   1.000
_cell.angle_alpha   90.00
_cell.angle_beta   90.00
_cell.angle_gamma   90.00
#
_symmetry.space_group_name_H-M   'P 1'
#
loop_
_entity.id
_entity.type
_entity.pdbx_description
1 polymer ?
#
loop_
_entity_poly.entity_id
_entity_poly.type
_entity_poly.pdbx_seq_one_letter_code
_entity_poly.pdbx_strand_id
1 'polypeptide(L)'
;LYSVLGEKGFFDKSEFTGLRKIGRLLQGHPDSKHIPGVDVSTGSLGQGISNAVGMALGLKLSNQESKVYCLLGDGEIQEGLVWEASMCAAHYKINNLVAILDYNGLQIDGKNDDVMTISPVKEKFESFGWTVIPCDGHDYDSIDEAFKKANEVNGPAMI
;
A
#
# COMPACT_ATOMS: atom_id res chain seq x y z
N LEU A 1 -3.16 8.36 -6.66
CA LEU A 1 -2.35 7.71 -7.72
C LEU A 1 -2.28 8.53 -9.01
N TYR A 2 -3.36 8.64 -9.80
CA TYR A 2 -3.29 9.27 -11.14
C TYR A 2 -2.76 10.71 -11.14
N SER A 3 -3.12 11.52 -10.15
CA SER A 3 -2.58 12.88 -10.02
C SER A 3 -1.05 12.88 -9.95
N VAL A 4 -0.46 11.98 -9.15
CA VAL A 4 1.00 11.84 -9.02
C VAL A 4 1.63 11.39 -10.34
N LEU A 5 1.05 10.39 -11.02
CA LEU A 5 1.56 9.89 -12.29
C LEU A 5 1.51 10.96 -13.41
N GLY A 6 0.43 11.74 -13.49
CA GLY A 6 0.31 12.84 -14.44
C GLY A 6 1.29 13.99 -14.14
N GLU A 7 1.52 14.33 -12.87
CA GLU A 7 2.55 15.31 -12.48
C GLU A 7 3.97 14.81 -12.77
N LYS A 8 4.21 13.50 -12.68
CA LYS A 8 5.48 12.87 -13.04
C LYS A 8 5.65 12.63 -14.55
N GLY A 9 4.65 12.96 -15.37
CA GLY A 9 4.74 12.88 -16.83
C GLY A 9 4.57 11.48 -17.42
N PHE A 10 3.94 10.55 -16.70
CA PHE A 10 3.67 9.20 -17.23
C PHE A 10 2.61 9.19 -18.34
N PHE A 11 1.75 10.20 -18.39
CA PHE A 11 0.75 10.41 -19.45
C PHE A 11 0.41 11.90 -19.54
N ASP A 12 -0.26 12.29 -20.62
CA ASP A 12 -0.69 13.67 -20.84
C ASP A 12 -1.80 14.08 -19.86
N LYS A 13 -1.66 15.25 -19.20
CA LYS A 13 -2.61 15.73 -18.18
C LYS A 13 -4.02 15.96 -18.74
N SER A 14 -4.20 16.09 -20.05
CA SER A 14 -5.53 16.15 -20.68
C SER A 14 -6.37 14.90 -20.41
N GLU A 15 -5.75 13.75 -20.11
CA GLU A 15 -6.47 12.52 -19.75
C GLU A 15 -7.30 12.63 -18.46
N PHE A 16 -7.00 13.58 -17.57
CA PHE A 16 -7.79 13.78 -16.34
C PHE A 16 -9.28 14.08 -16.63
N THR A 17 -9.58 14.73 -17.75
CA THR A 17 -10.96 15.03 -18.18
C THR A 17 -11.73 13.78 -18.65
N GLY A 18 -11.02 12.67 -18.87
CA GLY A 18 -11.51 11.38 -19.31
C GLY A 18 -11.75 10.35 -18.20
N LEU A 19 -11.50 10.70 -16.93
CA LEU A 19 -11.63 9.76 -15.81
C LEU A 19 -13.00 9.05 -15.81
N ARG A 20 -12.97 7.71 -15.75
CA ARG A 20 -14.16 6.82 -15.72
C ARG A 20 -15.05 6.85 -16.96
N LYS A 21 -14.59 7.45 -18.08
CA LYS A 21 -15.34 7.45 -19.34
C LYS A 21 -14.93 6.27 -20.24
N ILE A 22 -15.90 5.73 -20.97
CA ILE A 22 -15.66 4.65 -21.93
C ILE A 22 -14.60 5.04 -22.96
N GLY A 23 -13.67 4.13 -23.24
CA GLY A 23 -12.59 4.35 -24.20
C GLY A 23 -11.50 5.33 -23.78
N ARG A 24 -11.51 5.82 -22.53
CA ARG A 24 -10.47 6.70 -21.99
C ARG A 24 -9.44 5.90 -21.19
N LEU A 25 -8.25 6.49 -20.99
CA LEU A 25 -7.13 5.86 -20.31
C LEU A 25 -7.44 5.59 -18.82
N LEU A 26 -7.90 6.62 -18.09
CA LEU A 26 -8.02 6.57 -16.64
C LEU A 26 -9.31 5.88 -16.18
N GLN A 27 -9.17 4.63 -15.71
CA GLN A 27 -10.26 3.79 -15.23
C GLN A 27 -10.68 4.13 -13.79
N GLY A 28 -11.85 3.63 -13.37
CA GLY A 28 -12.39 3.87 -12.03
C GLY A 28 -11.57 3.27 -10.89
N HIS A 29 -10.91 2.14 -11.16
CA HIS A 29 -9.81 1.60 -10.38
C HIS A 29 -8.61 1.41 -11.33
N PRO A 30 -7.35 1.46 -10.84
CA PRO A 30 -6.16 1.38 -11.69
C PRO A 30 -6.09 0.11 -12.53
N ASP A 31 -5.59 0.24 -13.76
CA ASP A 31 -5.36 -0.86 -14.69
C ASP A 31 -3.90 -0.85 -15.18
N SER A 32 -3.13 -1.85 -14.77
CA SER A 32 -1.69 -1.95 -15.09
C SER A 32 -1.40 -2.30 -16.55
N LYS A 33 -2.38 -2.80 -17.30
CA LYS A 33 -2.15 -3.14 -18.71
C LYS A 33 -2.06 -1.92 -19.62
N HIS A 34 -2.73 -0.83 -19.23
CA HIS A 34 -2.92 0.31 -20.13
C HIS A 34 -2.36 1.62 -19.58
N ILE A 35 -2.33 1.81 -18.26
CA ILE A 35 -1.92 3.09 -17.66
C ILE A 35 -0.42 3.05 -17.33
N PRO A 36 0.43 3.86 -17.99
CA PRO A 36 1.85 3.88 -17.69
C PRO A 36 2.12 4.25 -16.23
N GLY A 37 3.02 3.52 -15.58
CA GLY A 37 3.38 3.72 -14.17
C GLY A 37 2.41 3.10 -13.16
N VAL A 38 1.40 2.35 -13.60
CA VAL A 38 0.59 1.50 -12.72
C VAL A 38 1.15 0.08 -12.73
N ASP A 39 1.67 -0.36 -11.59
CA ASP A 39 2.30 -1.69 -11.47
C ASP A 39 1.28 -2.84 -11.46
N VAL A 40 0.13 -2.64 -10.80
CA VAL A 40 -0.87 -3.68 -10.55
C VAL A 40 -2.28 -3.11 -10.76
N SER A 41 -3.16 -3.88 -11.41
CA SER A 41 -4.59 -3.57 -11.44
C SER A 41 -5.20 -3.88 -10.07
N THR A 42 -5.73 -2.88 -9.39
CA THR A 42 -6.30 -2.99 -8.03
C THR A 42 -7.78 -2.60 -8.01
N GLY A 43 -8.43 -2.72 -6.85
CA GLY A 43 -9.84 -2.37 -6.66
C GLY A 43 -10.57 -3.37 -5.78
N SER A 44 -10.22 -4.66 -5.88
CA SER A 44 -10.56 -5.65 -4.85
C SER A 44 -9.62 -5.44 -3.66
N LEU A 45 -10.18 -5.05 -2.52
CA LEU A 45 -9.43 -4.80 -1.29
C LEU A 45 -8.63 -6.05 -0.87
N GLY A 46 -7.47 -5.83 -0.25
CA GLY A 46 -6.57 -6.87 0.25
C GLY A 46 -5.68 -7.53 -0.82
N GLN A 47 -6.07 -7.52 -2.09
CA GLN A 47 -5.25 -8.13 -3.15
C GLN A 47 -3.98 -7.31 -3.46
N GLY A 48 -4.01 -5.99 -3.26
CA GLY A 48 -2.87 -5.11 -3.53
C GLY A 48 -1.62 -5.48 -2.73
N ILE A 49 -1.77 -5.70 -1.42
CA ILE A 49 -0.65 -6.10 -0.55
C ILE A 49 -0.14 -7.51 -0.86
N SER A 50 -1.04 -8.44 -1.23
CA SER A 50 -0.62 -9.78 -1.65
C SER A 50 0.27 -9.73 -2.91
N ASN A 51 -0.12 -8.91 -3.90
CA ASN A 51 0.74 -8.64 -5.06
C ASN A 51 2.06 -7.99 -4.66
N ALA A 52 2.04 -6.98 -3.78
CA ALA A 52 3.24 -6.28 -3.32
C ALA A 52 4.23 -7.22 -2.62
N VAL A 53 3.75 -8.16 -1.80
CA VAL A 53 4.56 -9.23 -1.20
C VAL A 53 5.24 -10.08 -2.27
N GLY A 54 4.50 -10.51 -3.29
CA GLY A 54 5.06 -11.28 -4.41
C GLY A 54 6.12 -10.51 -5.20
N MET A 55 5.86 -9.23 -5.49
CA MET A 55 6.83 -8.35 -6.18
C MET A 55 8.10 -8.16 -5.36
N ALA A 56 7.97 -7.88 -4.06
CA ALA A 56 9.11 -7.68 -3.17
C ALA A 56 9.96 -8.95 -3.03
N LEU A 57 9.30 -10.11 -2.90
CA LEU A 57 9.96 -11.42 -2.87
C LEU A 57 10.71 -11.71 -4.19
N GLY A 58 10.09 -11.44 -5.33
CA GLY A 58 10.72 -11.63 -6.65
C GLY A 58 11.96 -10.75 -6.83
N LEU A 59 11.89 -9.48 -6.43
CA LEU A 59 13.03 -8.55 -6.44
C LEU A 59 14.17 -9.05 -5.55
N LYS A 60 13.85 -9.49 -4.34
CA LYS A 60 14.83 -10.05 -3.39
C LYS A 60 15.53 -11.29 -3.96
N LEU A 61 14.77 -12.24 -4.52
CA LEU A 61 15.30 -13.46 -5.15
C LEU A 61 16.18 -13.15 -6.39
N SER A 62 15.92 -12.01 -7.03
CA SER A 62 16.67 -11.53 -8.19
C SER A 62 17.85 -10.64 -7.80
N ASN A 63 18.18 -10.50 -6.51
CA ASN A 63 19.19 -9.58 -5.98
C ASN A 63 19.04 -8.13 -6.47
N GLN A 64 17.78 -7.67 -6.64
CA GLN A 64 17.48 -6.29 -6.98
C GLN A 64 17.29 -5.48 -5.70
N GLU A 65 17.87 -4.28 -5.65
CA GLU A 65 17.82 -3.39 -4.48
C GLU A 65 16.53 -2.55 -4.39
N SER A 66 15.64 -2.69 -5.40
CA SER A 66 14.38 -1.95 -5.45
C SER A 66 13.47 -2.26 -4.27
N LYS A 67 12.79 -1.21 -3.79
CA LYS A 67 11.75 -1.30 -2.77
C LYS A 67 10.36 -1.33 -3.38
N VAL A 68 9.45 -1.99 -2.68
CA VAL A 68 8.02 -2.03 -2.98
C VAL A 68 7.28 -1.29 -1.87
N TYR A 69 6.43 -0.35 -2.28
CA TYR A 69 5.57 0.42 -1.39
C TYR A 69 4.11 0.04 -1.65
N CYS A 70 3.32 -0.17 -0.60
CA CYS A 70 1.91 -0.50 -0.70
C CYS A 70 1.08 0.36 0.26
N LEU A 71 0.19 1.19 -0.27
CA LEU A 71 -0.76 1.95 0.53
C LEU A 71 -2.01 1.10 0.77
N LEU A 72 -2.41 0.97 2.03
CA LEU A 72 -3.56 0.22 2.52
C LEU A 72 -4.57 1.16 3.16
N GLY A 73 -5.85 0.86 3.01
CA GLY A 73 -6.90 1.46 3.85
C GLY A 73 -7.07 0.72 5.17
N ASP A 74 -7.56 1.39 6.20
CA ASP A 74 -7.84 0.76 7.49
C ASP A 74 -9.12 -0.10 7.52
N GLY A 75 -10.13 0.22 6.72
CA GLY A 75 -11.22 -0.71 6.40
C GLY A 75 -10.73 -1.93 5.60
N GLU A 76 -9.74 -1.75 4.72
CA GLU A 76 -9.18 -2.81 3.87
C GLU A 76 -8.48 -3.90 4.69
N ILE A 77 -7.84 -3.57 5.81
CA ILE A 77 -7.14 -4.59 6.63
C ILE A 77 -8.09 -5.56 7.36
N GLN A 78 -9.41 -5.40 7.24
CA GLN A 78 -10.38 -6.40 7.67
C GLN A 78 -10.35 -7.64 6.76
N GLU A 79 -9.88 -7.52 5.51
CA GLU A 79 -9.77 -8.63 4.59
C GLU A 79 -8.75 -9.67 5.07
N GLY A 80 -9.16 -10.94 5.09
CA GLY A 80 -8.33 -12.08 5.52
C GLY A 80 -6.97 -12.14 4.79
N LEU A 81 -7.00 -11.79 3.50
CA LEU A 81 -5.83 -11.81 2.62
C LEU A 81 -4.70 -10.87 3.07
N VAL A 82 -5.03 -9.78 3.76
CA VAL A 82 -4.01 -8.86 4.33
C VAL A 82 -3.18 -9.58 5.40
N TRP A 83 -3.83 -10.39 6.23
CA TRP A 83 -3.16 -11.15 7.29
C TRP A 83 -2.32 -12.30 6.72
N GLU A 84 -2.81 -12.99 5.68
CA GLU A 84 -2.04 -14.00 4.94
C GLU A 84 -0.77 -13.39 4.31
N ALA A 85 -0.90 -12.25 3.65
CA ALA A 85 0.21 -11.51 3.06
C ALA A 85 1.21 -11.06 4.14
N SER A 86 0.71 -10.59 5.29
CA SER A 86 1.53 -10.15 6.42
C SER A 86 2.35 -11.28 7.03
N MET A 87 1.75 -12.46 7.23
CA MET A 87 2.46 -13.68 7.65
C MET A 87 3.56 -14.06 6.65
N CYS A 88 3.24 -14.04 5.35
CA CYS A 88 4.16 -14.39 4.28
C CYS A 88 5.38 -13.45 4.25
N ALA A 89 5.15 -12.14 4.30
CA ALA A 89 6.21 -11.14 4.26
C ALA A 89 7.23 -11.31 5.39
N ALA A 90 6.76 -11.57 6.60
CA ALA A 90 7.63 -11.79 7.75
C ALA A 90 8.36 -13.14 7.68
N HIS A 91 7.65 -14.21 7.29
CA HIS A 91 8.25 -15.55 7.13
C HIS A 91 9.46 -15.52 6.17
N TYR A 92 9.33 -14.83 5.04
CA TYR A 92 10.41 -14.68 4.05
C TYR A 92 11.37 -13.52 4.32
N LYS A 93 11.21 -12.82 5.46
CA LYS A 93 12.03 -11.69 5.89
C LYS A 93 12.15 -10.63 4.79
N ILE A 94 11.03 -10.25 4.18
CA ILE A 94 10.99 -9.30 3.06
C ILE A 94 11.31 -7.89 3.58
N ASN A 95 12.58 -7.49 3.51
CA ASN A 95 13.08 -6.21 4.04
C ASN A 95 13.00 -5.05 3.03
N ASN A 96 12.54 -5.32 1.81
CA ASN A 96 12.32 -4.34 0.75
C ASN A 96 10.83 -4.02 0.54
N LEU A 97 9.95 -4.38 1.49
CA LEU A 97 8.53 -4.03 1.50
C LEU A 97 8.24 -3.02 2.61
N VAL A 98 7.62 -1.91 2.24
CA VAL A 98 7.08 -0.92 3.18
C VAL A 98 5.58 -0.76 2.88
N ALA A 99 4.74 -1.22 3.80
CA ALA A 99 3.31 -0.89 3.78
C ALA A 99 3.09 0.47 4.45
N ILE A 100 2.10 1.22 3.97
CA ILE A 100 1.62 2.46 4.59
C ILE A 100 0.14 2.26 4.87
N LEU A 101 -0.29 2.52 6.10
CA LEU A 101 -1.70 2.46 6.47
C LEU A 101 -2.31 3.85 6.51
N ASP A 102 -3.29 4.12 5.65
CA ASP A 102 -4.17 5.27 5.79
C ASP A 102 -5.16 4.99 6.94
N TYR A 103 -4.76 5.36 8.15
CA TYR A 103 -5.51 5.14 9.38
C TYR A 103 -6.39 6.35 9.73
N ASN A 104 -7.46 6.51 8.96
CA ASN A 104 -8.40 7.64 9.09
C ASN A 104 -9.64 7.35 9.96
N GLY A 105 -9.85 6.09 10.36
CA GLY A 105 -10.89 5.64 11.27
C GLY A 105 -12.27 5.42 10.64
N LEU A 106 -12.41 5.54 9.31
CA LEU A 106 -13.68 5.48 8.59
C LEU A 106 -13.66 4.47 7.45
N GLN A 107 -14.82 3.86 7.21
CA GLN A 107 -15.13 3.07 6.03
C GLN A 107 -16.55 3.38 5.53
N ILE A 108 -17.02 2.65 4.51
CA ILE A 108 -18.26 2.99 3.78
C ILE A 108 -19.46 3.15 4.72
N ASP A 109 -19.66 2.20 5.64
CA ASP A 109 -20.83 2.16 6.53
C ASP A 109 -20.62 2.91 7.86
N GLY A 110 -19.50 3.61 8.05
CA GLY A 110 -19.25 4.43 9.24
C GLY A 110 -17.85 4.25 9.83
N LYS A 111 -17.74 4.48 11.15
CA LYS A 111 -16.46 4.31 11.85
C LYS A 111 -16.06 2.85 11.90
N ASN A 112 -14.75 2.60 11.84
CA ASN A 112 -14.22 1.25 11.97
C ASN A 112 -14.66 0.60 13.29
N ASP A 113 -14.69 1.35 14.39
CA ASP A 113 -15.09 0.83 15.70
C ASP A 113 -16.57 0.44 15.80
N ASP A 114 -17.45 1.03 14.97
CA ASP A 114 -18.88 0.71 14.95
C ASP A 114 -19.18 -0.48 14.03
N VAL A 115 -18.43 -0.60 12.92
CA VAL A 115 -18.66 -1.63 11.90
C VAL A 115 -17.85 -2.90 12.16
N MET A 116 -16.52 -2.78 12.33
CA MET A 116 -15.61 -3.89 12.64
C MET A 116 -14.26 -3.38 13.17
N THR A 117 -14.06 -3.43 14.49
CA THR A 117 -12.87 -2.88 15.15
C THR A 117 -11.58 -3.57 14.69
N ILE A 118 -10.63 -2.77 14.21
CA ILE A 118 -9.29 -3.22 13.80
C ILE A 118 -8.22 -2.99 14.87
N SER A 119 -8.50 -2.18 15.89
CA SER A 119 -7.59 -1.95 17.02
C SER A 119 -7.39 -3.25 17.84
N PRO A 120 -6.22 -3.47 18.45
CA PRO A 120 -4.98 -2.70 18.31
C PRO A 120 -4.23 -3.05 17.02
N VAL A 121 -4.02 -2.06 16.14
CA VAL A 121 -3.41 -2.28 14.81
C VAL A 121 -1.92 -2.60 14.91
N LYS A 122 -1.18 -1.77 15.67
CA LYS A 122 0.27 -1.92 15.83
C LYS A 122 0.62 -3.31 16.35
N GLU A 123 -0.02 -3.73 17.42
CA GLU A 123 0.21 -5.01 18.08
C GLU A 123 -0.14 -6.20 17.18
N LYS A 124 -1.18 -6.08 16.32
CA LYS A 124 -1.50 -7.10 15.33
C LYS A 124 -0.35 -7.27 14.32
N PHE A 125 0.14 -6.20 13.72
CA PHE A 125 1.24 -6.29 12.74
C PHE A 125 2.58 -6.69 13.38
N GLU A 126 2.89 -6.18 14.57
CA GLU A 126 4.07 -6.60 15.35
C GLU A 126 4.00 -8.10 15.69
N SER A 127 2.80 -8.64 15.99
CA SER A 127 2.62 -10.08 16.23
C SER A 127 2.91 -10.95 14.99
N PHE A 128 2.77 -10.39 13.79
CA PHE A 128 3.19 -11.05 12.54
C PHE A 128 4.69 -10.90 12.26
N GLY A 129 5.43 -10.10 13.03
CA GLY A 129 6.87 -9.87 12.83
C GLY A 129 7.21 -8.66 11.98
N TRP A 130 6.28 -7.71 11.81
CA TRP A 130 6.53 -6.44 11.14
C TRP A 130 7.08 -5.40 12.11
N THR A 131 7.89 -4.47 11.60
CA THR A 131 8.20 -3.25 12.36
C THR A 131 7.12 -2.20 12.07
N VAL A 132 6.46 -1.68 13.11
CA VAL A 132 5.41 -0.66 12.95
C VAL A 132 5.92 0.70 13.42
N ILE A 133 5.77 1.72 12.58
CA ILE A 133 6.37 3.04 12.75
C ILE A 133 5.26 4.10 12.68
N PRO A 134 4.64 4.47 13.81
CA PRO A 134 3.60 5.49 13.82
C PRO A 134 4.12 6.84 13.31
N CYS A 135 3.30 7.53 12.52
CA CYS A 135 3.56 8.89 12.06
C CYS A 135 2.28 9.73 12.02
N ASP A 136 2.42 11.05 11.96
CA ASP A 136 1.32 11.94 11.59
C ASP A 136 1.25 12.03 10.06
N GLY A 137 0.20 11.45 9.47
CA GLY A 137 -0.03 11.41 8.03
C GLY A 137 -0.30 12.77 7.37
N HIS A 138 -0.29 13.85 8.15
CA HIS A 138 -0.45 15.23 7.67
C HIS A 138 0.75 16.13 7.98
N ASP A 139 1.80 15.60 8.61
CA ASP A 139 3.06 16.30 8.84
C ASP A 139 4.17 15.71 7.96
N TYR A 140 4.66 16.51 7.02
CA TYR A 140 5.70 16.08 6.08
C TYR A 140 7.00 15.66 6.77
N ASP A 141 7.37 16.30 7.88
CA ASP A 141 8.59 15.96 8.62
C ASP A 141 8.41 14.62 9.35
N SER A 142 7.23 14.38 9.95
CA SER A 142 6.88 13.09 10.57
C SER A 142 6.89 11.95 9.55
N ILE A 143 6.32 12.18 8.36
CA ILE A 143 6.29 11.20 7.27
C ILE A 143 7.73 10.89 6.81
N ASP A 144 8.56 11.91 6.56
CA ASP A 144 9.95 11.72 6.12
C ASP A 144 10.77 10.94 7.16
N GLU A 145 10.60 11.25 8.46
CA GLU A 145 11.25 10.50 9.53
C GLU A 145 10.79 9.02 9.56
N ALA A 146 9.50 8.76 9.37
CA ALA A 146 8.98 7.40 9.36
C ALA A 146 9.53 6.58 8.18
N PHE A 147 9.61 7.17 6.98
CA PHE A 147 10.22 6.52 5.82
C PHE A 147 11.72 6.27 6.01
N LYS A 148 12.46 7.18 6.67
CA LYS A 148 13.87 6.94 7.04
C LYS A 148 14.01 5.73 7.95
N LYS A 149 13.22 5.67 9.04
CA LYS A 149 13.21 4.52 9.96
C LYS A 149 12.83 3.22 9.24
N ALA A 150 11.80 3.24 8.39
CA ALA A 150 11.38 2.09 7.60
C ALA A 150 12.49 1.61 6.65
N ASN A 151 13.42 2.47 6.26
CA ASN A 151 14.54 2.08 5.42
C ASN A 151 15.66 1.34 6.14
N GLU A 152 15.73 1.44 7.47
CA GLU A 152 16.79 0.87 8.30
C GLU A 152 16.41 -0.49 8.92
N VAL A 153 15.14 -0.91 8.80
CA VAL A 153 14.67 -2.15 9.42
C VAL A 153 15.10 -3.40 8.65
N ASN A 154 15.31 -4.48 9.39
CA ASN A 154 15.64 -5.81 8.85
C ASN A 154 14.40 -6.70 8.80
N GLY A 155 13.43 -6.33 7.95
CA GLY A 155 12.16 -7.03 7.79
C GLY A 155 11.10 -6.12 7.14
N PRO A 156 9.87 -6.61 6.96
CA PRO A 156 8.81 -5.77 6.43
C PRO A 156 8.45 -4.68 7.44
N ALA A 157 8.20 -3.46 6.94
CA ALA A 157 7.80 -2.31 7.74
C ALA A 157 6.39 -1.86 7.41
N MET A 158 5.66 -1.40 8.42
CA MET A 158 4.42 -0.65 8.27
C MET A 158 4.62 0.73 8.85
N ILE A 159 4.27 1.75 8.07
CA ILE A 159 4.14 3.14 8.51
C ILE A 159 2.67 3.40 8.82
#